data_AF-A0A9D9LMG4-F1
#
_entry.id   AF-A0A9D9LMG4-F1
#
_cell.length_a   1.000
_cell.length_b   1.000
_cell.length_c   1.000
_cell.angle_alpha   90.00
_cell.angle_beta   90.00
_cell.angle_gamma   90.00
#
_symmetry.space_group_name_H-M   'P 1'
#
loop_
_entity.id
_entity.type
_entity.pdbx_description
1 polymer ?
#
loop_
_entity_poly.entity_id
_entity_poly.type
_entity_poly.pdbx_seq_one_letter_code
_entity_poly.pdbx_strand_id
1 'polypeptide(L)'
;MKNGQIWYDVDGNDIQAHGGCIIKFGNLYYWYGEHKGGPNVPNSKVERVDVIGVSCYTSTDLVNWKYEGLALEADKSDPESPLHPSKVLERPKVLYNEKTGKYVMWFHSDRADYQFARAGVAISDNPKGPFVFLRDFTPNKQDSRDMTVYKDKDGVAYLFHSANRNKTMNVARLTEDYTNVDGLFVSVLPDQEREAPALFFYDGMYYMISSGCTSWNPNAALYAECPHLMG
;
A
#
# COMPACT_ATOMS: atom_id res chain seq x y z
N MET A 1 14.24 -15.90 9.04
CA MET A 1 14.24 -14.45 9.30
C MET A 1 14.13 -14.20 10.81
N LYS A 2 14.76 -13.15 11.33
CA LYS A 2 14.69 -12.77 12.75
C LYS A 2 14.19 -11.33 12.88
N ASN A 3 13.02 -11.15 13.49
CA ASN A 3 12.38 -9.84 13.60
C ASN A 3 13.22 -8.86 14.44
N GLY A 4 13.16 -7.57 14.10
CA GLY A 4 13.85 -6.50 14.82
C GLY A 4 15.35 -6.38 14.53
N GLN A 5 15.85 -7.07 13.49
CA GLN A 5 17.22 -6.94 13.00
C GLN A 5 17.24 -6.47 11.55
N ILE A 6 18.36 -5.93 11.09
CA ILE A 6 18.56 -5.64 9.67
C ILE A 6 18.46 -6.95 8.89
N TRP A 7 17.66 -6.93 7.82
CA TRP A 7 17.58 -8.01 6.85
C TRP A 7 18.33 -7.59 5.59
N TYR A 8 19.18 -8.48 5.11
CA TYR A 8 19.96 -8.29 3.89
C TYR A 8 19.34 -9.05 2.74
N ASP A 9 19.42 -8.48 1.54
CA ASP A 9 19.17 -9.20 0.29
C ASP A 9 20.32 -10.18 -0.02
N VAL A 10 20.16 -10.96 -1.08
CA VAL A 10 21.16 -11.96 -1.51
C VAL A 10 22.51 -11.36 -1.90
N ASP A 11 22.56 -10.06 -2.19
CA ASP A 11 23.77 -9.32 -2.54
C ASP A 11 24.40 -8.62 -1.31
N GLY A 12 23.80 -8.77 -0.13
CA GLY A 12 24.29 -8.23 1.13
C GLY A 12 23.87 -6.79 1.43
N ASN A 13 22.92 -6.22 0.69
CA ASN A 13 22.41 -4.87 0.92
C ASN A 13 21.19 -4.89 1.83
N ASP A 14 20.96 -3.81 2.58
CA ASP A 14 19.76 -3.65 3.40
C ASP A 14 18.49 -3.73 2.55
N ILE A 15 17.52 -4.53 2.98
CA ILE A 15 16.21 -4.56 2.33
C ILE A 15 15.44 -3.27 2.60
N GLN A 16 15.07 -2.56 1.54
CA GLN A 16 14.32 -1.30 1.58
C GLN A 16 12.93 -1.47 0.99
N ALA A 17 12.04 -2.18 1.70
CA ALA A 17 10.68 -2.48 1.26
C ALA A 17 9.65 -2.26 2.39
N HIS A 18 9.52 -1.00 2.83
CA HIS A 18 8.73 -0.63 4.00
C HIS A 18 7.23 -0.54 3.68
N GLY A 19 6.37 -0.89 4.64
CA GLY A 19 4.92 -0.64 4.60
C GLY A 19 4.11 -1.35 3.50
N GLY A 20 4.74 -2.11 2.60
CA GLY A 20 4.09 -2.61 1.39
C GLY A 20 3.38 -3.96 1.55
N CYS A 21 3.65 -4.92 0.68
CA CYS A 21 3.05 -6.26 0.71
C CYS A 21 4.00 -7.34 0.19
N ILE A 22 3.73 -8.58 0.61
CA ILE A 22 4.27 -9.79 0.01
C ILE A 22 3.13 -10.53 -0.67
N ILE A 23 3.27 -10.81 -1.96
CA ILE A 23 2.26 -11.50 -2.76
C ILE A 23 2.92 -12.52 -3.70
N LYS A 24 2.24 -13.64 -3.96
CA LYS A 24 2.75 -14.68 -4.85
C LYS A 24 2.16 -14.52 -6.25
N PHE A 25 3.02 -14.46 -7.27
CA PHE A 25 2.62 -14.56 -8.67
C PHE A 25 3.38 -15.71 -9.33
N GLY A 26 2.63 -16.71 -9.82
CA GLY A 26 3.22 -17.97 -10.28
C GLY A 26 4.01 -18.66 -9.17
N ASN A 27 5.29 -18.91 -9.41
CA ASN A 27 6.17 -19.63 -8.48
C ASN A 27 6.99 -18.71 -7.57
N LEU A 28 6.89 -17.39 -7.72
CA LEU A 28 7.70 -16.43 -6.96
C LEU A 28 6.83 -15.60 -6.01
N TYR A 29 7.38 -15.32 -4.84
CA TYR A 29 6.91 -14.26 -3.95
C TYR A 29 7.56 -12.94 -4.37
N TYR A 30 6.77 -11.87 -4.33
CA TYR A 30 7.16 -10.51 -4.62
C TYR A 30 6.92 -9.67 -3.38
N TRP A 31 7.95 -8.98 -2.91
CA TRP A 31 7.87 -8.03 -1.82
C TRP A 31 8.01 -6.62 -2.38
N TYR A 32 6.89 -5.89 -2.38
CA TYR A 32 6.86 -4.48 -2.73
C TYR A 32 6.87 -3.65 -1.46
N GLY A 33 7.53 -2.50 -1.50
CA GLY A 33 7.49 -1.55 -0.40
C GLY A 33 8.12 -0.22 -0.75
N GLU A 34 7.93 0.77 0.11
CA GLU A 34 8.59 2.06 -0.02
C GLU A 34 10.10 1.87 0.07
N HIS A 35 10.84 2.43 -0.86
CA HIS A 35 12.29 2.46 -0.77
C HIS A 35 12.73 3.65 0.11
N LYS A 36 13.18 3.38 1.35
CA LYS A 36 13.62 4.42 2.30
C LYS A 36 15.14 4.50 2.51
N GLY A 37 15.94 3.99 1.57
CA GLY A 37 17.41 4.06 1.63
C GLY A 37 18.01 5.47 1.45
N GLY A 38 17.25 6.53 1.72
CA GLY A 38 17.70 7.94 1.67
C GLY A 38 17.72 8.56 3.07
N PRO A 39 18.32 9.76 3.23
CA PRO A 39 18.33 10.45 4.51
C PRO A 39 16.93 10.97 4.87
N ASN A 40 16.67 11.11 6.16
CA ASN A 40 15.49 11.82 6.65
C ASN A 40 15.52 13.29 6.19
N VAL A 41 14.37 13.81 5.79
CA VAL A 41 14.21 15.20 5.38
C VAL A 41 14.25 16.10 6.63
N PRO A 42 15.23 17.02 6.75
CA PRO A 42 15.35 17.88 7.92
C PRO A 42 14.19 18.87 7.98
N ASN A 43 13.75 19.21 9.20
CA ASN A 43 12.69 20.20 9.47
C ASN A 43 11.34 19.90 8.80
N SER A 44 11.09 18.64 8.39
CA SER A 44 9.75 18.26 7.93
C SER A 44 8.77 18.23 9.10
N LYS A 45 7.51 18.61 8.85
CA LYS A 45 6.44 18.56 9.88
C LYS A 45 6.16 17.13 10.37
N VAL A 46 6.42 16.15 9.51
CA VAL A 46 6.31 14.72 9.78
C VAL A 46 7.61 14.08 9.34
N GLU A 47 8.17 13.18 10.15
CA GLU A 47 9.39 12.46 9.76
C GLU A 47 9.15 11.71 8.45
N ARG A 48 9.96 11.98 7.43
CA ARG A 48 9.86 11.37 6.11
C ARG A 48 11.21 11.29 5.43
N VAL A 49 11.30 10.40 4.45
CA VAL A 49 12.36 10.35 3.44
C VAL A 49 11.74 10.83 2.13
N ASP A 50 12.52 11.53 1.30
CA ASP A 50 12.04 11.90 -0.03
C ASP A 50 11.70 10.65 -0.86
N VAL A 51 10.67 10.74 -1.70
CA VAL A 51 10.22 9.62 -2.54
C VAL A 51 11.36 9.21 -3.48
N ILE A 52 11.84 7.98 -3.30
CA ILE A 52 12.77 7.31 -4.22
C ILE A 52 11.98 6.45 -5.22
N GLY A 53 10.92 5.81 -4.73
CA GLY A 53 10.07 4.90 -5.49
C GLY A 53 9.59 3.72 -4.63
N VAL A 54 8.97 2.75 -5.29
CA VAL A 54 8.57 1.47 -4.72
C VAL A 54 9.57 0.42 -5.14
N SER A 55 10.26 -0.21 -4.20
CA SER A 55 11.16 -1.33 -4.47
C SER A 55 10.37 -2.61 -4.77
N CYS A 56 11.01 -3.54 -5.48
CA CYS A 56 10.54 -4.91 -5.62
C CYS A 56 11.67 -5.88 -5.29
N TYR A 57 11.36 -6.87 -4.45
CA TYR A 57 12.23 -8.02 -4.20
C TYR A 57 11.49 -9.30 -4.58
N THR A 58 12.21 -10.33 -5.03
CA THR A 58 11.65 -11.66 -5.28
C THR A 58 12.26 -12.73 -4.40
N SER A 59 11.47 -13.77 -4.10
CA SER A 59 11.93 -14.93 -3.34
C SER A 59 11.15 -16.19 -3.73
N THR A 60 11.80 -17.35 -3.62
CA THR A 60 11.14 -18.67 -3.72
C THR A 60 10.81 -19.28 -2.36
N ASP A 61 11.40 -18.78 -1.28
CA ASP A 61 11.36 -19.40 0.05
C ASP A 61 10.96 -18.44 1.18
N LEU A 62 10.62 -17.18 0.84
CA LEU A 62 10.30 -16.10 1.77
C LEU A 62 11.45 -15.68 2.69
N VAL A 63 12.66 -16.20 2.49
CA VAL A 63 13.82 -15.95 3.35
C VAL A 63 14.93 -15.23 2.58
N ASN A 64 15.27 -15.74 1.40
CA ASN A 64 16.29 -15.17 0.53
C ASN A 64 15.63 -14.27 -0.50
N TRP A 65 15.90 -12.97 -0.41
CA TRP A 65 15.26 -11.94 -1.22
C TRP A 65 16.25 -11.36 -2.22
N LYS A 66 15.91 -11.40 -3.51
CA LYS A 66 16.68 -10.75 -4.59
C LYS A 66 16.07 -9.39 -4.90
N TYR A 67 16.89 -8.34 -4.91
CA TYR A 67 16.44 -7.02 -5.38
C TYR A 67 16.21 -7.03 -6.89
N GLU A 68 15.02 -6.59 -7.32
CA GLU A 68 14.64 -6.49 -8.75
C GLU A 68 14.64 -5.05 -9.26
N GLY A 69 14.96 -4.07 -8.41
CA GLY A 69 14.93 -2.65 -8.76
C GLY A 69 13.72 -1.91 -8.17
N LEU A 70 13.48 -0.70 -8.67
CA LEU A 70 12.28 0.07 -8.37
C LEU A 70 11.16 -0.37 -9.33
N ALA A 71 10.10 -0.95 -8.78
CA ALA A 71 8.89 -1.25 -9.53
C ALA A 71 8.16 0.03 -9.96
N LEU A 72 8.19 1.10 -9.16
CA LEU A 72 7.66 2.42 -9.52
C LEU A 72 8.70 3.48 -9.15
N GLU A 73 9.17 4.24 -10.12
CA GLU A 73 10.20 5.27 -9.89
C GLU A 73 9.59 6.61 -9.47
N ALA A 74 10.35 7.39 -8.70
CA ALA A 74 10.04 8.79 -8.44
C ALA A 74 10.15 9.65 -9.73
N ASP A 75 9.24 10.59 -9.90
CA ASP A 75 9.30 11.56 -10.99
C ASP A 75 10.06 12.81 -10.55
N LYS A 76 11.35 12.85 -10.89
CA LYS A 76 12.23 13.98 -10.53
C LYS A 76 12.05 15.20 -11.44
N SER A 77 11.26 15.08 -12.50
CA SER A 77 11.17 16.09 -13.55
C SER A 77 10.03 17.08 -13.35
N ASP A 78 8.94 16.63 -12.71
CA ASP A 78 7.75 17.43 -12.46
C ASP A 78 7.50 17.62 -10.96
N PRO A 79 7.73 18.83 -10.39
CA PRO A 79 7.44 19.14 -8.99
C PRO A 79 5.98 18.97 -8.57
N GLU A 80 5.03 18.98 -9.51
CA GLU A 80 3.61 18.77 -9.24
C GLU A 80 3.20 17.30 -9.30
N SER A 81 4.05 16.43 -9.86
CA SER A 81 3.83 14.99 -9.88
C SER A 81 3.64 14.46 -8.46
N PRO A 82 2.63 13.61 -8.19
CA PRO A 82 2.48 12.91 -6.92
C PRO A 82 3.66 11.99 -6.59
N LEU A 83 4.48 11.64 -7.59
CA LEU A 83 5.67 10.82 -7.43
C LEU A 83 6.96 11.64 -7.27
N HIS A 84 6.87 12.98 -7.20
CA HIS A 84 8.04 13.81 -7.02
C HIS A 84 8.72 13.55 -5.66
N PRO A 85 10.05 13.59 -5.54
CA PRO A 85 10.77 13.32 -4.30
C PRO A 85 10.24 14.09 -3.07
N SER A 86 9.75 15.32 -3.26
CA SER A 86 9.19 16.13 -2.16
C SER A 86 7.78 15.73 -1.68
N LYS A 87 7.14 14.75 -2.34
CA LYS A 87 5.80 14.24 -1.97
C LYS A 87 5.91 13.08 -0.97
N VAL A 88 4.80 12.36 -0.80
CA VAL A 88 4.65 11.18 0.04
C VAL A 88 4.02 10.07 -0.80
N LEU A 89 4.70 8.92 -0.84
CA LEU A 89 4.18 7.67 -1.39
C LEU A 89 4.32 6.61 -0.32
N GLU A 90 3.22 6.00 0.10
CA GLU A 90 3.24 5.04 1.19
C GLU A 90 2.42 3.78 0.96
N ARG A 91 2.78 2.73 1.71
CA ARG A 91 2.06 1.46 1.84
C ARG A 91 1.69 0.74 0.54
N PRO A 92 2.54 0.70 -0.50
CA PRO A 92 2.15 0.16 -1.81
C PRO A 92 1.64 -1.28 -1.72
N LYS A 93 0.55 -1.57 -2.43
CA LYS A 93 -0.06 -2.90 -2.55
C LYS A 93 -0.27 -3.22 -4.03
N VAL A 94 -0.03 -4.47 -4.42
CA VAL A 94 -0.17 -4.91 -5.82
C VAL A 94 -1.17 -6.05 -5.92
N LEU A 95 -2.09 -5.97 -6.88
CA LEU A 95 -2.98 -7.06 -7.28
C LEU A 95 -2.77 -7.42 -8.74
N TYR A 96 -3.03 -8.67 -9.10
CA TYR A 96 -3.15 -9.07 -10.51
C TYR A 96 -4.62 -9.05 -10.92
N ASN A 97 -4.90 -8.47 -12.09
CA ASN A 97 -6.21 -8.42 -12.70
C ASN A 97 -6.24 -9.35 -13.92
N GLU A 98 -6.95 -10.47 -13.82
CA GLU A 98 -7.01 -11.50 -14.87
C GLU A 98 -7.73 -11.01 -16.12
N LYS A 99 -8.70 -10.10 -15.98
CA LYS A 99 -9.48 -9.57 -17.11
C LYS A 99 -8.63 -8.74 -18.06
N THR A 100 -7.74 -7.92 -17.51
CA THR A 100 -6.86 -7.02 -18.27
C THR A 100 -5.46 -7.58 -18.48
N GLY A 101 -5.08 -8.61 -17.71
CA GLY A 101 -3.72 -9.15 -17.68
C GLY A 101 -2.70 -8.22 -17.00
N LYS A 102 -3.15 -7.17 -16.30
CA LYS A 102 -2.29 -6.16 -15.69
C LYS A 102 -2.03 -6.44 -14.20
N TYR A 103 -0.86 -6.01 -13.75
CA TYR A 103 -0.56 -5.79 -12.34
C TYR A 103 -0.95 -4.37 -11.98
N VAL A 104 -1.74 -4.21 -10.92
CA VAL A 104 -2.28 -2.92 -10.49
C VAL A 104 -1.77 -2.62 -9.09
N MET A 105 -1.00 -1.53 -8.98
CA MET A 105 -0.48 -1.03 -7.73
C MET A 105 -1.36 0.09 -7.20
N TRP A 106 -1.74 0.00 -5.93
CA TRP A 106 -2.37 1.07 -5.16
C TRP A 106 -1.43 1.52 -4.05
N PHE A 107 -1.41 2.82 -3.78
CA PHE A 107 -0.58 3.40 -2.71
C PHE A 107 -1.24 4.64 -2.11
N HIS A 108 -0.84 4.99 -0.90
CA HIS A 108 -1.17 6.28 -0.30
C HIS A 108 -0.36 7.38 -0.99
N SER A 109 -1.04 8.37 -1.56
CA SER A 109 -0.48 9.53 -2.25
C SER A 109 -0.78 10.79 -1.44
N ASP A 110 0.26 11.46 -0.95
CA ASP A 110 0.10 12.69 -0.18
C ASP A 110 1.17 13.74 -0.48
N ARG A 111 0.97 14.92 0.10
CA ARG A 111 1.97 15.98 0.22
C ARG A 111 2.67 15.84 1.56
N ALA A 112 3.79 16.55 1.71
CA ALA A 112 4.59 16.50 2.94
C ALA A 112 3.85 16.95 4.22
N ASP A 113 2.67 17.56 4.12
CA ASP A 113 1.84 18.00 5.25
C ASP A 113 0.64 17.07 5.55
N TYR A 114 0.49 15.97 4.82
CA TYR A 114 -0.57 14.96 4.99
C TYR A 114 -2.01 15.50 4.87
N GLN A 115 -2.16 16.63 4.18
CA GLN A 115 -3.46 17.27 3.95
C GLN A 115 -4.09 16.89 2.60
N PHE A 116 -3.36 16.18 1.72
CA PHE A 116 -3.85 15.81 0.39
C PHE A 116 -4.68 14.52 0.43
N ALA A 117 -4.25 13.51 1.20
CA ALA A 117 -4.96 12.28 1.54
C ALA A 117 -5.65 11.59 0.34
N ARG A 118 -4.86 11.14 -0.65
CA ARG A 118 -5.36 10.47 -1.86
C ARG A 118 -4.83 9.05 -1.98
N ALA A 119 -5.48 8.28 -2.85
CA ALA A 119 -4.98 7.00 -3.32
C ALA A 119 -4.38 7.16 -4.72
N GLY A 120 -3.15 6.70 -4.92
CA GLY A 120 -2.48 6.62 -6.21
C GLY A 120 -2.63 5.24 -6.83
N VAL A 121 -2.73 5.20 -8.17
CA VAL A 121 -2.86 3.97 -8.96
C VAL A 121 -1.81 3.94 -10.06
N ALA A 122 -1.12 2.82 -10.19
CA ALA A 122 -0.18 2.55 -11.27
C ALA A 122 -0.39 1.13 -11.84
N ILE A 123 -0.02 0.90 -13.10
CA ILE A 123 -0.18 -0.41 -13.75
C ILE A 123 1.10 -0.90 -14.41
N SER A 124 1.27 -2.21 -14.52
CA SER A 124 2.35 -2.83 -15.31
C SER A 124 1.89 -4.10 -16.01
N ASP A 125 2.57 -4.44 -17.09
CA ASP A 125 2.51 -5.76 -17.74
C ASP A 125 3.38 -6.81 -17.05
N ASN A 126 4.31 -6.38 -16.19
CA ASN A 126 5.27 -7.24 -15.51
C ASN A 126 5.16 -7.05 -14.00
N PRO A 127 5.13 -8.13 -13.18
CA PRO A 127 5.06 -7.97 -11.73
C PRO A 127 6.26 -7.19 -11.18
N LYS A 128 7.42 -7.23 -11.82
CA LYS A 128 8.61 -6.47 -11.38
C LYS A 128 8.56 -4.98 -11.75
N GLY A 129 7.57 -4.57 -12.55
CA GLY A 129 7.53 -3.26 -13.16
C GLY A 129 8.32 -3.18 -14.49
N PRO A 130 8.59 -1.96 -14.99
CA PRO A 130 8.18 -0.70 -14.38
C PRO A 130 6.65 -0.54 -14.40
N PHE A 131 6.11 0.01 -13.32
CA PHE A 131 4.73 0.44 -13.21
C PHE A 131 4.63 1.86 -13.77
N VAL A 132 3.60 2.09 -14.57
CA VAL A 132 3.26 3.41 -15.11
C VAL A 132 2.18 4.01 -14.23
N PHE A 133 2.47 5.16 -13.64
CA PHE A 133 1.49 5.92 -12.86
C PHE A 133 0.33 6.37 -13.75
N LEU A 134 -0.90 6.14 -13.29
CA LEU A 134 -2.10 6.54 -14.01
C LEU A 134 -2.66 7.86 -13.46
N ARG A 135 -2.89 7.90 -12.15
CA ARG A 135 -3.51 9.03 -11.44
C ARG A 135 -3.49 8.80 -9.94
N ASP A 136 -3.74 9.87 -9.20
CA ASP A 136 -4.22 9.80 -7.83
C ASP A 136 -5.58 10.50 -7.71
N PHE A 137 -6.37 10.16 -6.69
CA PHE A 137 -7.69 10.75 -6.44
C PHE A 137 -8.17 10.45 -5.02
N THR A 138 -9.23 11.13 -4.58
CA THR A 138 -9.97 10.79 -3.35
C THR A 138 -11.04 9.75 -3.68
N PRO A 139 -10.89 8.48 -3.26
CA PRO A 139 -11.85 7.43 -3.56
C PRO A 139 -13.23 7.78 -3.01
N ASN A 140 -14.27 7.77 -3.85
CA ASN A 140 -15.64 8.16 -3.47
C ASN A 140 -15.74 9.55 -2.80
N LYS A 141 -14.84 10.47 -3.17
CA LYS A 141 -14.71 11.82 -2.56
C LYS A 141 -14.41 11.79 -1.06
N GLN A 142 -13.82 10.70 -0.57
CA GLN A 142 -13.38 10.53 0.82
C GLN A 142 -11.86 10.62 0.90
N ASP A 143 -11.35 11.16 2.02
CA ASP A 143 -9.94 11.10 2.37
C ASP A 143 -9.43 9.64 2.32
N SER A 144 -8.20 9.44 1.84
CA SER A 144 -7.50 8.16 1.89
C SER A 144 -6.07 8.39 2.35
N ARG A 145 -5.75 7.95 3.58
CA ARG A 145 -4.36 7.88 4.07
C ARG A 145 -3.88 6.44 4.09
N ASP A 146 -3.63 5.91 5.28
CA ASP A 146 -3.30 4.51 5.50
C ASP A 146 -4.29 3.60 4.80
N MET A 147 -3.78 2.70 3.95
CA MET A 147 -4.63 1.90 3.08
C MET A 147 -4.07 0.50 2.81
N THR A 148 -4.94 -0.36 2.31
CA THR A 148 -4.60 -1.61 1.64
C THR A 148 -5.65 -1.95 0.60
N VAL A 149 -5.32 -2.86 -0.32
CA VAL A 149 -6.31 -3.51 -1.19
C VAL A 149 -6.44 -4.98 -0.86
N TYR A 150 -7.63 -5.52 -1.07
CA TYR A 150 -7.95 -6.93 -0.86
C TYR A 150 -8.77 -7.44 -2.04
N LYS A 151 -8.34 -8.56 -2.63
CA LYS A 151 -9.07 -9.27 -3.67
C LYS A 151 -9.79 -10.46 -3.06
N ASP A 152 -11.10 -10.46 -3.15
CA ASP A 152 -11.93 -11.53 -2.61
C ASP A 152 -11.98 -12.74 -3.55
N LYS A 153 -12.48 -13.87 -3.03
CA LYS A 153 -12.54 -15.18 -3.69
C LYS A 153 -13.37 -15.19 -4.98
N ASP A 154 -14.31 -14.25 -5.13
CA ASP A 154 -15.13 -14.07 -6.33
C ASP A 154 -14.44 -13.20 -7.40
N GLY A 155 -13.24 -12.70 -7.11
CA GLY A 155 -12.48 -11.81 -7.98
C GLY A 155 -12.88 -10.34 -7.87
N VAL A 156 -13.78 -9.96 -6.97
CA VAL A 156 -14.04 -8.55 -6.66
C VAL A 156 -12.92 -8.04 -5.77
N ALA A 157 -12.43 -6.83 -6.01
CA ALA A 157 -11.40 -6.20 -5.19
C ALA A 157 -11.95 -4.97 -4.47
N TYR A 158 -11.35 -4.67 -3.32
CA TYR A 158 -11.75 -3.61 -2.42
C TYR A 158 -10.54 -2.80 -1.96
N LEU A 159 -10.72 -1.49 -1.83
CA LEU A 159 -9.81 -0.58 -1.16
C LEU A 159 -10.29 -0.35 0.28
N PHE A 160 -9.41 -0.63 1.23
CA PHE A 160 -9.57 -0.27 2.64
C PHE A 160 -8.71 0.95 2.92
N HIS A 161 -9.28 2.02 3.46
CA HIS A 161 -8.52 3.23 3.74
C HIS A 161 -9.04 4.00 4.96
N SER A 162 -8.10 4.52 5.76
CA SER A 162 -8.39 5.47 6.83
C SER A 162 -8.84 6.80 6.20
N ALA A 163 -10.07 7.19 6.54
CA ALA A 163 -10.80 8.34 6.03
C ALA A 163 -11.27 9.24 7.17
N ASN A 164 -11.98 10.33 6.84
CA ASN A 164 -12.54 11.27 7.82
C ASN A 164 -11.48 11.75 8.83
N ARG A 165 -10.35 12.27 8.34
CA ARG A 165 -9.19 12.63 9.18
C ARG A 165 -8.72 11.49 10.09
N ASN A 166 -8.62 10.28 9.52
CA ASN A 166 -8.22 9.03 10.16
C ASN A 166 -9.17 8.47 11.21
N LYS A 167 -10.35 9.07 11.42
CA LYS A 167 -11.32 8.60 12.42
C LYS A 167 -12.03 7.31 12.04
N THR A 168 -12.22 7.07 10.75
CA THR A 168 -13.11 6.01 10.25
C THR A 168 -12.41 5.23 9.14
N MET A 169 -12.59 3.90 9.13
CA MET A 169 -12.12 3.06 8.04
C MET A 169 -13.22 2.97 6.97
N ASN A 170 -12.88 3.23 5.72
CA ASN A 170 -13.78 3.03 4.59
C ASN A 170 -13.38 1.79 3.79
N VAL A 171 -14.39 1.08 3.28
CA VAL A 171 -14.25 -0.08 2.39
C VAL A 171 -14.95 0.25 1.09
N ALA A 172 -14.19 0.46 0.03
CA ALA A 172 -14.70 0.83 -1.29
C ALA A 172 -14.48 -0.29 -2.31
N ARG A 173 -15.50 -0.64 -3.07
CA ARG A 173 -15.38 -1.63 -4.14
C ARG A 173 -14.65 -1.02 -5.34
N LEU A 174 -13.71 -1.78 -5.90
CA LEU A 174 -12.98 -1.39 -7.09
C LEU A 174 -13.77 -1.70 -8.38
N THR A 175 -13.47 -0.96 -9.45
CA THR A 175 -13.93 -1.29 -10.80
C THR A 175 -13.36 -2.62 -11.28
N GLU A 176 -13.93 -3.20 -12.34
CA GLU A 176 -13.53 -4.55 -12.82
C GLU A 176 -12.06 -4.65 -13.27
N ASP A 177 -11.45 -3.53 -13.66
CA ASP A 177 -10.04 -3.42 -14.05
C ASP A 177 -9.12 -3.07 -12.86
N TYR A 178 -9.70 -2.89 -11.67
CA TYR A 178 -9.07 -2.47 -10.43
C TYR A 178 -8.39 -1.10 -10.45
N THR A 179 -8.64 -0.24 -11.46
CA THR A 179 -7.96 1.06 -11.58
C THR A 179 -8.76 2.25 -11.02
N ASN A 180 -9.96 1.99 -10.49
CA ASN A 180 -10.82 2.99 -9.86
C ASN A 180 -11.70 2.35 -8.78
N VAL A 181 -12.47 3.18 -8.06
CA VAL A 181 -13.64 2.75 -7.29
C VAL A 181 -14.91 2.91 -8.12
N ASP A 182 -15.89 2.04 -7.90
CA ASP A 182 -17.14 2.02 -8.70
C ASP A 182 -18.30 2.83 -8.09
N GLY A 183 -18.09 3.44 -6.93
CA GLY A 183 -19.10 4.21 -6.19
C GLY A 183 -19.70 3.48 -4.99
N LEU A 184 -19.59 2.15 -4.90
CA LEU A 184 -20.09 1.40 -3.75
C LEU A 184 -19.04 1.39 -2.63
N PHE A 185 -19.40 1.92 -1.46
CA PHE A 185 -18.56 1.85 -0.26
C PHE A 185 -19.37 1.82 1.03
N VAL A 186 -18.75 1.31 2.10
CA VAL A 186 -19.26 1.38 3.47
C VAL A 186 -18.21 1.96 4.40
N SER A 187 -18.66 2.57 5.50
CA SER A 187 -17.80 3.00 6.60
C SER A 187 -17.88 1.96 7.72
N VAL A 188 -16.73 1.50 8.18
CA VAL A 188 -16.59 0.52 9.27
C VAL A 188 -15.72 1.11 10.37
N LEU A 189 -15.91 0.63 11.61
CA LEU A 189 -15.16 1.10 12.78
C LEU A 189 -15.18 2.64 12.94
N PRO A 190 -16.37 3.29 12.91
CA PRO A 190 -16.46 4.73 12.98
C PRO A 190 -15.89 5.27 14.31
N ASP A 191 -15.15 6.37 14.21
CA ASP A 191 -14.52 7.07 15.34
C ASP A 191 -13.59 6.20 16.21
N GLN A 192 -13.07 5.10 15.65
CA GLN A 192 -12.11 4.23 16.34
C GLN A 192 -10.65 4.55 16.05
N GLU A 193 -10.37 5.50 15.14
CA GLU A 193 -9.02 5.98 14.83
C GLU A 193 -8.05 4.83 14.47
N ARG A 194 -8.49 4.00 13.50
CA ARG A 194 -7.76 2.81 13.05
C ARG A 194 -6.95 3.10 11.79
N GLU A 195 -5.73 2.59 11.75
CA GLU A 195 -4.77 2.78 10.66
C GLU A 195 -4.01 1.47 10.35
N ALA A 196 -3.14 1.50 9.33
CA ALA A 196 -2.37 0.35 8.85
C ALA A 196 -3.20 -0.95 8.62
N PRO A 197 -4.31 -0.92 7.87
CA PRO A 197 -5.15 -2.10 7.70
C PRO A 197 -4.43 -3.23 6.94
N ALA A 198 -4.52 -4.45 7.46
CA ALA A 198 -4.04 -5.67 6.80
C ALA A 198 -5.11 -6.76 6.91
N LEU A 199 -5.54 -7.30 5.77
CA LEU A 199 -6.67 -8.23 5.68
C LEU A 199 -6.24 -9.63 5.27
N PHE A 200 -6.94 -10.62 5.81
CA PHE A 200 -6.88 -12.00 5.36
C PHE A 200 -8.21 -12.72 5.63
N PHE A 201 -8.47 -13.78 4.88
CA PHE A 201 -9.62 -14.66 5.09
C PHE A 201 -9.14 -15.98 5.68
N TYR A 202 -9.83 -16.46 6.72
CA TYR A 202 -9.53 -17.72 7.38
C TYR A 202 -10.82 -18.31 7.97
N ASP A 203 -11.05 -19.60 7.73
CA ASP A 203 -12.15 -20.39 8.31
C ASP A 203 -13.54 -19.72 8.23
N GLY A 204 -13.91 -19.23 7.04
CA GLY A 204 -15.23 -18.62 6.83
C GLY A 204 -15.33 -17.14 7.22
N MET A 205 -14.28 -16.57 7.82
CA MET A 205 -14.27 -15.20 8.35
C MET A 205 -13.19 -14.34 7.69
N TYR A 206 -13.52 -13.08 7.48
CA TYR A 206 -12.55 -12.03 7.15
C TYR A 206 -12.01 -11.44 8.44
N TYR A 207 -10.70 -11.27 8.50
CA TYR A 207 -9.99 -10.61 9.59
C TYR A 207 -9.29 -9.37 9.06
N MET A 208 -9.37 -8.27 9.81
CA MET A 208 -8.57 -7.07 9.58
C MET A 208 -7.78 -6.75 10.84
N ILE A 209 -6.45 -6.83 10.74
CA ILE A 209 -5.53 -6.33 11.76
C ILE A 209 -5.24 -4.86 11.44
N SER A 210 -5.22 -4.00 12.45
CA SER A 210 -4.88 -2.57 12.32
C SER A 210 -4.25 -2.03 13.61
N SER A 211 -3.52 -0.92 13.53
CA SER A 211 -3.06 -0.15 14.70
C SER A 211 -4.05 0.96 15.06
N GLY A 212 -3.81 1.65 16.17
CA GLY A 212 -4.38 2.97 16.46
C GLY A 212 -3.49 4.10 15.94
N CYS A 213 -4.01 5.33 15.86
CA CYS A 213 -3.28 6.51 15.37
C CYS A 213 -2.30 7.11 16.39
N THR A 214 -1.05 6.66 16.42
CA THR A 214 0.01 7.20 17.31
C THR A 214 1.27 7.64 16.56
N SER A 215 1.14 7.96 15.27
CA SER A 215 2.26 8.32 14.39
C SER A 215 3.33 7.22 14.42
N TRP A 216 4.61 7.56 14.60
CA TRP A 216 5.71 6.60 14.59
C TRP A 216 5.83 5.76 15.86
N ASN A 217 5.10 6.10 16.93
CA ASN A 217 5.13 5.30 18.16
C ASN A 217 4.31 4.01 17.95
N PRO A 218 4.86 2.82 18.25
CA PRO A 218 4.10 1.59 18.19
C PRO A 218 3.00 1.58 19.27
N ASN A 219 1.88 0.93 18.96
CA ASN A 219 0.77 0.71 19.88
C ASN A 219 0.26 -0.74 19.79
N ALA A 220 -0.66 -1.12 20.66
CA ALA A 220 -1.26 -2.44 20.64
C ALA A 220 -2.11 -2.62 19.37
N ALA A 221 -1.77 -3.62 18.55
CA ALA A 221 -2.61 -4.01 17.43
C ALA A 221 -3.98 -4.48 17.93
N LEU A 222 -5.04 -4.15 17.21
CA LEU A 222 -6.35 -4.75 17.42
C LEU A 222 -6.85 -5.33 16.10
N TYR A 223 -7.87 -6.17 16.17
CA TYR A 223 -8.48 -6.77 14.99
C TYR A 223 -9.99 -6.56 14.97
N ALA A 224 -10.56 -6.64 13.77
CA ALA A 224 -11.99 -6.78 13.54
C ALA A 224 -12.21 -8.03 12.69
N GLU A 225 -13.37 -8.66 12.84
CA GLU A 225 -13.76 -9.81 12.03
C GLU A 225 -15.19 -9.66 11.51
N CYS A 226 -15.47 -10.22 10.34
CA CYS A 226 -16.81 -10.28 9.79
C CYS A 226 -16.98 -11.48 8.84
N PRO A 227 -18.21 -12.02 8.68
CA PRO A 227 -18.48 -13.06 7.68
C PRO A 227 -18.62 -12.48 6.25
N HIS A 228 -18.85 -11.17 6.12
CA HIS A 228 -19.09 -10.47 4.85
C HIS A 228 -18.42 -9.09 4.84
N LEU A 229 -17.64 -8.77 3.80
CA LEU A 229 -16.79 -7.57 3.75
C LEU A 229 -17.54 -6.23 3.69
N MET A 230 -18.76 -6.20 3.16
CA MET A 230 -19.54 -4.96 3.00
C MET A 230 -20.87 -4.95 3.78
N GLY A 231 -21.00 -5.82 4.77
CA GLY A 231 -22.25 -6.02 5.53
C GLY A 231 -23.14 -7.10 4.93
#